data_AF-A0A7J7E467-F1
#
_entry.id   AF-A0A7J7E467-F1
#
_cell.length_a   1.000
_cell.length_b   1.000
_cell.length_c   1.000
_cell.angle_alpha   90.00
_cell.angle_beta   90.00
_cell.angle_gamma   90.00
#
_symmetry.space_group_name_H-M   'P 1'
#
loop_
_entity.id
_entity.type
_entity.pdbx_description
1 polymer ?
#
loop_
_entity_poly.entity_id
_entity_poly.type
_entity_poly.pdbx_seq_one_letter_code
_entity_poly.pdbx_strand_id
1 'polypeptide(L)'
;MSPGCALLAWTLLTLLRLGAAQEELTSCGPIVPRREWGALASTCERRLNLPACYVVVSHMVGSPETPPPRAAAQSLLACGVALGALRRDYEVKGHGDVQHTLSPGDQLYRIIQTWPHYQG
;
A
#
# COMPACT_ATOMS: atom_id res chain seq x y z
N MET A 1 52.53 -21.70 -0.11
CA MET A 1 51.26 -21.01 0.20
C MET A 1 50.42 -21.91 1.08
N SER A 2 50.07 -21.46 2.28
CA SER A 2 49.48 -22.31 3.33
C SER A 2 47.95 -22.43 3.18
N PRO A 3 47.37 -23.63 3.36
CA PRO A 3 45.95 -23.91 3.11
C PRO A 3 44.98 -23.21 4.08
N GLY A 4 45.49 -22.65 5.19
CA GLY A 4 44.67 -21.95 6.19
C GLY A 4 44.10 -20.60 5.73
N CYS A 5 44.71 -19.95 4.73
CA CYS A 5 44.29 -18.61 4.29
C CYS A 5 43.02 -18.65 3.40
N ALA A 6 42.82 -19.75 2.67
CA ALA A 6 41.67 -19.91 1.78
C ALA A 6 40.36 -20.20 2.53
N LEU A 7 40.44 -20.88 3.68
CA LEU A 7 39.27 -21.27 4.47
C LEU A 7 38.62 -20.07 5.16
N LEU A 8 39.42 -19.11 5.65
CA LEU A 8 38.92 -17.87 6.27
C LEU A 8 38.20 -16.96 5.26
N ALA A 9 38.69 -16.91 4.02
CA ALA A 9 38.05 -16.15 2.95
C ALA A 9 36.68 -16.74 2.57
N TRP A 10 36.57 -18.08 2.52
CA TRP A 10 35.31 -18.78 2.21
C TRP A 10 34.28 -18.66 3.34
N THR A 11 34.70 -18.68 4.61
CA THR A 11 33.80 -18.41 5.74
C THR A 11 33.31 -16.96 5.76
N LEU A 12 34.16 -16.00 5.38
CA LEU A 12 33.77 -14.59 5.33
C LEU A 12 32.77 -14.30 4.20
N LEU A 13 32.94 -14.93 3.03
CA LEU A 13 32.01 -14.82 1.89
C LEU A 13 30.64 -15.46 2.16
N THR A 14 30.61 -16.56 2.92
CA THR A 14 29.34 -17.19 3.33
C THR A 14 28.63 -16.39 4.43
N LEU A 15 29.37 -15.82 5.39
CA LEU A 15 28.81 -14.90 6.40
C LEU A 15 28.29 -13.59 5.78
N LEU A 16 28.97 -13.03 4.77
CA LEU A 16 28.49 -11.85 4.04
C LEU A 16 27.18 -12.14 3.28
N ARG A 17 26.98 -13.37 2.79
CA ARG A 17 25.74 -13.77 2.11
C ARG A 17 24.58 -14.08 3.07
N LEU A 18 24.86 -14.48 4.31
CA LEU A 18 23.82 -14.68 5.32
C LEU A 18 23.32 -13.35 5.92
N GLY A 19 24.10 -12.28 5.79
CA GLY A 19 23.73 -10.93 6.24
C GLY A 19 22.83 -10.11 5.30
N ALA A 20 22.46 -10.64 4.12
CA ALA A 20 21.67 -9.93 3.11
C ALA A 20 20.37 -10.67 2.74
N ALA A 21 19.78 -11.38 3.68
CA ALA A 21 18.48 -12.03 3.50
C ALA A 21 17.53 -11.67 4.65
N GLN A 22 17.18 -10.38 4.75
CA GLN A 22 15.86 -9.99 5.25
C GLN A 22 15.31 -8.89 4.34
N GLU A 23 14.91 -9.34 3.15
CA GLU A 23 14.22 -8.57 2.13
C GLU A 23 12.82 -8.14 2.59
N GLU A 24 12.53 -6.85 2.35
CA GLU A 24 11.29 -6.30 1.79
C GLU A 24 9.93 -6.48 2.50
N LEU A 25 9.76 -7.31 3.54
CA LEU A 25 8.45 -7.40 4.24
C LEU A 25 8.33 -6.52 5.49
N THR A 26 9.42 -5.86 5.91
CA THR A 26 9.44 -5.00 7.13
C THR A 26 9.17 -3.51 6.83
N SER A 27 8.82 -3.16 5.59
CA SER A 27 8.79 -1.75 5.11
C SER A 27 7.45 -1.02 5.35
N CYS A 28 6.41 -1.74 5.75
CA CYS A 28 5.10 -1.14 5.96
C CYS A 28 4.97 -0.47 7.33
N GLY A 29 4.67 0.83 7.34
CA GLY A 29 4.27 1.54 8.55
C GLY A 29 2.97 0.97 9.15
N PRO A 30 2.64 1.33 10.40
CA PRO A 30 1.47 0.79 11.08
C PRO A 30 0.19 1.13 10.31
N ILE A 31 -0.51 0.11 9.81
CA ILE A 31 -1.85 0.24 9.24
C ILE A 31 -2.85 0.13 10.39
N VAL A 32 -3.49 1.24 10.74
CA VAL A 32 -4.50 1.24 11.80
C VAL A 32 -5.82 0.74 11.18
N PRO A 33 -6.39 -0.39 11.64
CA PRO A 33 -7.62 -0.96 11.08
C PRO A 33 -8.85 -0.16 11.53
N ARG A 34 -9.93 -0.23 10.74
CA ARG A 34 -11.18 0.50 10.96
C ARG A 34 -11.73 0.45 12.40
N ARG A 35 -11.65 -0.70 13.08
CA ARG A 35 -12.10 -0.86 14.48
C ARG A 35 -11.30 -0.02 15.47
N GLU A 36 -10.01 0.17 15.22
CA GLU A 36 -9.11 0.95 16.07
C GLU A 36 -9.27 2.46 15.83
N TRP A 37 -9.89 2.87 14.72
CA TRP A 37 -10.32 4.25 14.48
C TRP A 37 -11.59 4.62 15.26
N GLY A 38 -12.20 3.68 16.00
CA GLY A 38 -13.50 3.89 16.65
C GLY A 38 -14.68 3.98 15.68
N ALA A 39 -14.50 3.52 14.43
CA ALA A 39 -15.57 3.54 13.45
C ALA A 39 -16.66 2.51 13.80
N LEU A 40 -17.92 2.86 13.55
CA LEU A 40 -19.05 1.95 13.70
C LEU A 40 -18.86 0.70 12.82
N ALA A 41 -19.25 -0.44 13.37
CA ALA A 41 -19.32 -1.70 12.63
C ALA A 41 -20.25 -1.53 11.42
N SER A 42 -19.83 -2.03 10.27
CA SER A 42 -20.66 -1.99 9.07
C SER A 42 -21.90 -2.87 9.26
N THR A 43 -23.08 -2.35 8.89
CA THR A 43 -24.32 -3.13 8.90
C THR A 43 -24.41 -4.12 7.73
N CYS A 44 -23.64 -3.88 6.68
CA CYS A 44 -23.46 -4.78 5.54
C CYS A 44 -21.97 -5.12 5.42
N GLU A 45 -21.65 -6.40 5.50
CA GLU A 45 -20.31 -6.92 5.28
C GLU A 45 -20.36 -7.98 4.19
N ARG A 46 -19.68 -7.71 3.07
CA ARG A 46 -19.38 -8.72 2.07
C ARG A 46 -17.88 -8.82 1.95
N ARG A 47 -17.33 -10.01 2.24
CA ARG A 47 -15.90 -10.25 2.10
C ARG A 47 -15.49 -10.14 0.63
N LEU A 48 -14.40 -9.43 0.38
CA LEU A 48 -13.79 -9.34 -0.93
C LEU A 48 -12.97 -10.60 -1.22
N ASN A 49 -12.88 -10.97 -2.49
CA ASN A 49 -11.91 -11.96 -2.94
C ASN A 49 -10.54 -11.27 -2.99
N LEU A 50 -9.56 -11.84 -2.30
CA LEU A 50 -8.19 -11.31 -2.24
C LEU A 50 -7.27 -12.10 -3.19
N PRO A 51 -6.24 -11.45 -3.77
CA PRO A 51 -5.97 -10.01 -3.71
C PRO A 51 -7.02 -9.19 -4.50
N ALA A 52 -7.44 -8.04 -3.96
CA ALA A 52 -8.46 -7.21 -4.61
C ALA A 52 -7.90 -6.52 -5.87
N CYS A 53 -8.74 -6.38 -6.89
CA CYS A 53 -8.41 -5.73 -8.16
C CYS A 53 -8.73 -4.23 -8.21
N TYR A 54 -9.58 -3.74 -7.30
CA TYR A 54 -10.03 -2.34 -7.31
C TYR A 54 -9.80 -1.68 -5.95
N VAL A 55 -9.40 -0.41 -6.00
CA VAL A 55 -9.38 0.51 -4.87
C VAL A 55 -10.32 1.67 -5.21
N VAL A 56 -11.35 1.87 -4.39
CA VAL A 56 -12.31 2.96 -4.57
C VAL A 56 -12.03 4.05 -3.55
N VAL A 57 -11.72 5.26 -4.02
CA VAL A 57 -11.49 6.43 -3.17
C VAL A 57 -12.77 7.24 -3.06
N SER A 58 -13.38 7.20 -1.86
CA SER A 58 -14.61 7.95 -1.56
C SER A 58 -14.35 9.33 -0.98
N HIS A 59 -13.51 9.46 0.04
CA HIS A 59 -13.20 10.77 0.60
C HIS A 59 -11.82 10.75 1.25
N MET A 60 -11.19 11.92 1.31
CA MET A 60 -10.00 12.15 2.13
C MET A 60 -10.19 13.50 2.81
N VAL A 61 -9.90 13.55 4.11
CA VAL A 61 -9.92 14.80 4.86
C VAL A 61 -8.75 15.66 4.39
N GLY A 62 -9.06 16.88 3.99
CA GLY A 62 -8.09 17.91 3.65
C GLY A 62 -8.77 19.27 3.63
N SER A 63 -7.98 20.31 3.84
CA SER A 63 -8.37 21.72 3.74
C SER A 63 -7.34 22.47 2.88
N PRO A 64 -7.59 23.73 2.51
CA PRO A 64 -6.56 24.56 1.87
C PRO A 64 -5.28 24.68 2.70
N GLU A 65 -5.39 24.66 4.02
CA GLU A 65 -4.25 24.75 4.95
C GLU A 65 -3.57 23.40 5.18
N THR A 66 -4.31 22.29 5.05
CA THR A 66 -3.80 20.92 5.24
C THR A 66 -4.26 20.03 4.08
N PRO A 67 -3.47 19.92 2.99
CA PRO A 67 -3.88 19.12 1.84
C PRO A 67 -4.06 17.64 2.22
N PRO A 68 -4.86 16.88 1.45
CA PRO A 68 -5.05 15.46 1.71
C PRO A 68 -3.72 14.70 1.83
N PRO A 69 -3.61 13.70 2.72
CA PRO A 69 -2.36 12.98 3.00
C PRO A 69 -2.03 11.97 1.89
N ARG A 70 -1.74 12.47 0.68
CA ARG A 70 -1.47 11.68 -0.54
C ARG A 70 -0.37 10.64 -0.35
N ALA A 71 0.74 11.04 0.29
CA ALA A 71 1.87 10.16 0.53
C ALA A 71 1.47 8.96 1.41
N ALA A 72 0.76 9.20 2.51
CA ALA A 72 0.31 8.14 3.40
C ALA A 72 -0.66 7.18 2.68
N ALA A 73 -1.58 7.72 1.86
CA ALA A 73 -2.48 6.90 1.06
C ALA A 73 -1.72 6.04 0.04
N GLN A 74 -0.78 6.60 -0.71
CA GLN A 74 0.01 5.84 -1.68
C GLN A 74 0.91 4.80 -1.01
N SER A 75 1.52 5.11 0.14
CA SER A 75 2.24 4.14 0.96
C SER A 75 1.34 2.99 1.43
N LEU A 76 0.10 3.29 1.83
CA LEU A 76 -0.88 2.27 2.19
C LEU A 76 -1.20 1.34 1.01
N LEU A 77 -1.35 1.88 -0.20
CA LEU A 77 -1.59 1.07 -1.40
C LEU A 77 -0.39 0.18 -1.76
N ALA A 78 0.82 0.73 -1.72
CA ALA A 78 2.05 -0.04 -1.92
C ALA A 78 2.15 -1.19 -0.90
N CYS A 79 1.84 -0.91 0.35
CA CYS A 79 1.77 -1.93 1.40
C CYS A 79 0.67 -2.98 1.16
N GLY A 80 -0.50 -2.56 0.67
CA GLY A 80 -1.55 -3.50 0.27
C GLY A 80 -1.07 -4.49 -0.79
N VAL A 81 -0.26 -4.04 -1.75
CA VAL A 81 0.35 -4.93 -2.76
C VAL A 81 1.40 -5.85 -2.12
N ALA A 82 2.30 -5.31 -1.30
CA ALA A 82 3.34 -6.10 -0.62
C ALA A 82 2.77 -7.18 0.30
N LEU A 83 1.66 -6.89 0.99
CA LEU A 83 0.96 -7.81 1.89
C LEU A 83 0.01 -8.77 1.15
N GLY A 84 -0.11 -8.69 -0.18
CA GLY A 84 -1.02 -9.54 -0.97
C GLY A 84 -2.51 -9.22 -0.77
N ALA A 85 -2.85 -8.05 -0.20
CA ALA A 85 -4.21 -7.57 -0.10
C ALA A 85 -4.71 -6.95 -1.42
N LEU A 86 -3.81 -6.38 -2.21
CA LEU A 86 -4.07 -5.81 -3.53
C LEU A 86 -3.29 -6.55 -4.61
N ARG A 87 -3.88 -6.67 -5.80
CA ARG A 87 -3.16 -7.18 -6.97
C ARG A 87 -2.08 -6.18 -7.36
N ARG A 88 -0.99 -6.64 -7.99
CA ARG A 88 0.07 -5.73 -8.50
C ARG A 88 -0.44 -4.80 -9.61
N ASP A 89 -1.45 -5.24 -10.34
CA ASP A 89 -2.13 -4.53 -11.43
C ASP A 89 -3.50 -4.01 -11.02
N TYR A 90 -3.70 -3.69 -9.73
CA TYR A 90 -4.96 -3.08 -9.26
C TYR A 90 -5.26 -1.77 -10.00
N GLU A 91 -6.53 -1.39 -10.01
CA GLU A 91 -6.99 -0.10 -10.53
C GLU A 91 -7.48 0.81 -9.39
N VAL A 92 -7.16 2.09 -9.48
CA VAL A 92 -7.73 3.14 -8.62
C VAL A 92 -8.91 3.78 -9.33
N LYS A 93 -10.04 3.85 -8.62
CA LYS A 93 -11.29 4.47 -9.07
C LYS A 93 -11.70 5.55 -8.07
N GLY A 94 -12.25 6.67 -8.54
CA GLY A 94 -13.09 7.53 -7.71
C GLY A 94 -14.43 6.86 -7.41
N HIS A 95 -15.06 7.20 -6.30
CA HIS A 95 -16.38 6.64 -5.97
C HIS A 95 -17.43 6.96 -7.05
N GLY A 96 -17.36 8.15 -7.67
CA GLY A 96 -18.19 8.54 -8.80
C GLY A 96 -18.01 7.71 -10.07
N ASP A 97 -16.85 7.04 -10.26
CA ASP A 97 -16.60 6.19 -11.43
C ASP A 97 -17.37 4.87 -11.35
N VAL A 98 -17.77 4.47 -10.14
CA VAL A 98 -18.40 3.16 -9.87
C VAL A 98 -19.82 3.29 -9.32
N GLN A 99 -20.26 4.49 -8.96
CA GLN A 99 -21.60 4.77 -8.47
C GLN A 99 -22.06 6.17 -8.90
N HIS A 100 -23.37 6.36 -9.00
CA HIS A 100 -23.97 7.67 -9.27
C HIS A 100 -23.93 8.56 -8.01
N THR A 101 -22.77 9.17 -7.74
CA THR A 101 -22.51 10.00 -6.56
C THR A 101 -21.59 11.17 -6.90
N LEU A 102 -21.68 12.26 -6.12
CA LEU A 102 -20.76 13.42 -6.22
C LEU A 102 -19.40 13.17 -5.53
N SER A 103 -19.31 12.11 -4.74
CA SER A 103 -18.06 11.63 -4.13
C SER A 103 -17.06 11.20 -5.22
N PRO A 104 -15.76 11.53 -5.15
CA PRO A 104 -15.04 12.11 -4.01
C PRO A 104 -15.02 13.66 -3.96
N GLY A 105 -15.79 14.32 -4.82
CA GLY A 105 -15.75 15.77 -5.04
C GLY A 105 -14.62 16.20 -5.97
N ASP A 106 -14.82 17.31 -6.69
CA ASP A 106 -13.95 17.73 -7.81
C ASP A 106 -12.48 17.88 -7.43
N GLN A 107 -12.18 18.45 -6.26
CA GLN A 107 -10.82 18.71 -5.84
C GLN A 107 -10.05 17.41 -5.60
N LEU A 108 -10.66 16.46 -4.90
CA LEU A 108 -10.04 15.16 -4.62
C LEU A 108 -10.01 14.29 -5.87
N TYR A 109 -11.06 14.36 -6.69
CA TYR A 109 -11.13 13.65 -7.97
C TYR A 109 -9.96 14.02 -8.89
N ARG A 110 -9.69 15.33 -9.05
CA ARG A 110 -8.53 15.81 -9.81
C ARG A 110 -7.19 15.35 -9.23
N ILE A 111 -7.10 15.17 -7.90
CA ILE A 111 -5.89 14.65 -7.26
C ILE A 111 -5.71 13.17 -7.60
N ILE A 112 -6.75 12.34 -7.44
CA ILE A 112 -6.62 10.89 -7.67
C ILE A 112 -6.39 10.54 -9.15
N GLN A 113 -6.86 11.37 -10.08
CA GLN A 113 -6.57 11.23 -11.51
C GLN A 113 -5.06 11.30 -11.84
N THR A 114 -4.26 11.87 -10.94
CA THR A 114 -2.79 11.93 -11.10
C THR A 114 -2.06 10.72 -10.51
N TRP A 115 -2.78 9.81 -9.84
CA TRP A 115 -2.15 8.69 -9.17
C TRP A 115 -1.79 7.58 -10.17
N PRO A 116 -0.70 6.82 -9.90
CA PRO A 116 -0.48 5.56 -10.57
C PRO A 116 -1.72 4.66 -10.46
N HIS A 117 -1.96 3.83 -11.47
CA HIS A 117 -3.10 2.90 -11.51
C HIS A 117 -4.49 3.53 -11.61
N TYR A 118 -4.63 4.85 -11.71
CA TYR A 118 -5.94 5.46 -11.94
C TYR A 118 -6.54 5.01 -13.26
N GLN A 119 -7.79 4.55 -13.21
CA GLN A 119 -8.60 4.22 -14.39
C GLN A 119 -9.98 4.87 -14.23
N GLY A 120 -10.33 5.78 -15.13
CA GLY A 120 -11.68 6.36 -15.20
C GLY A 120 -12.74 5.38 -15.66
#